data_AF-A0A2N3GBX7-F1
#
_entry.id   AF-A0A2N3GBX7-F1
#
_cell.length_a   1.000
_cell.length_b   1.000
_cell.length_c   1.000
_cell.angle_alpha   90.00
_cell.angle_beta   90.00
_cell.angle_gamma   90.00
#
_symmetry.space_group_name_H-M   'P 1'
#
loop_
_entity.id
_entity.type
_entity.pdbx_description
1 polymer ?
#
loop_
_entity_poly.entity_id
_entity_poly.type
_entity_poly.pdbx_seq_one_letter_code
_entity_poly.pdbx_strand_id
1 'polypeptide(L)'
;MSTLLRKDDGAVAVTVAILGTVFIILSALVVDMGYWYNVRRQLQTCADSAALAGCRELAVGATNQEIWQTVTAYANKNAVVPVDAVAVVAPSPAGESDIGDDFVKVTVSSDAAGFFARALGFETNTIRAQSKARLGYLKGVRTPVPWGLPILSISRMIAITDNSSTSMSSSGGNYWNGWLPSTASGPVSVVTYNSQTLDPAYPDGVPETFGPAATIVHLSGTTRFADVRMPQQVFTSGWGETVRVNIDLVEPLSPDEAVVVVFGRSEYVATPESGTAYTASFSAPDISDLWQDYPVGVAIMNDNKVVEQLPAALSIAVRRSTHPIKSIQVEPIVQPAGSSQPIQVSVEINDFEIGKLYELKVVGGGAETGNFMALDFHTLRHTPYWRHPQDPEEYPDMPNATGLYYDFIEGTADYDFMAHIGDTVWTQPGSMSGPQTANALDVRIGSEPSDYPGWVAADKPASSRVIYLPITEKVQETTGQTPLRIVSFASFYIESVSSNALIKGRFVDYVSPAWMVTPTPPNSRFVVVAPHLVADGVDF
;
A
#
# COMPACT_ATOMS: atom_id res chain seq x y z
N MET A 1 -36.46 29.42 -95.88
CA MET A 1 -35.02 29.18 -95.66
C MET A 1 -34.59 30.11 -94.54
N SER A 2 -33.84 29.57 -93.55
CA SER A 2 -33.27 30.21 -92.34
C SER A 2 -34.29 30.81 -91.35
N THR A 3 -34.42 30.37 -90.09
CA THR A 3 -33.37 30.23 -89.07
C THR A 3 -33.75 29.26 -87.94
N LEU A 4 -33.25 28.02 -88.01
CA LEU A 4 -33.07 27.13 -86.84
C LEU A 4 -31.57 27.08 -86.56
N LEU A 5 -31.02 28.15 -85.99
CA LEU A 5 -29.61 28.26 -85.62
C LEU A 5 -29.48 28.27 -84.10
N ARG A 6 -29.14 27.08 -83.58
CA ARG A 6 -28.21 26.81 -82.48
C ARG A 6 -28.53 27.40 -81.10
N LYS A 7 -29.18 26.59 -80.25
CA LYS A 7 -29.22 26.76 -78.79
C LYS A 7 -28.19 25.82 -78.15
N ASP A 8 -27.24 26.37 -77.41
CA ASP A 8 -26.24 25.60 -76.64
C ASP A 8 -26.83 24.92 -75.37
N ASP A 9 -28.13 25.08 -75.13
CA ASP A 9 -28.86 24.52 -73.98
C ASP A 9 -28.76 22.98 -73.86
N GLY A 10 -28.61 22.27 -74.99
CA GLY A 10 -28.48 20.80 -75.00
C GLY A 10 -27.10 20.31 -74.56
N ALA A 11 -26.03 21.02 -74.91
CA ALA A 11 -24.67 20.66 -74.51
C ALA A 11 -24.43 20.93 -73.02
N VAL A 12 -25.02 22.01 -72.50
CA VAL A 12 -25.04 22.31 -71.06
C VAL A 12 -25.77 21.22 -70.29
N ALA A 13 -26.94 20.77 -70.75
CA ALA A 13 -27.68 19.68 -70.10
C ALA A 13 -26.88 18.37 -70.01
N VAL A 14 -26.18 17.98 -71.09
CA VAL A 14 -25.33 16.77 -71.10
C VAL A 14 -24.13 16.93 -70.17
N THR A 15 -23.49 18.10 -70.16
CA THR A 15 -22.32 18.37 -69.31
C THR A 15 -22.71 18.38 -67.84
N VAL A 16 -23.84 18.99 -67.49
CA VAL A 16 -24.40 18.99 -66.13
C VAL A 16 -24.80 17.58 -65.69
N ALA A 17 -25.38 16.77 -66.58
CA ALA A 17 -25.73 15.38 -66.26
C ALA A 17 -24.48 14.52 -65.97
N ILE A 18 -23.42 14.67 -66.77
CA ILE A 18 -22.16 13.96 -66.56
C ILE A 18 -21.48 14.42 -65.27
N LEU A 19 -21.31 15.74 -65.08
CA LEU A 19 -20.69 16.29 -63.87
C LEU A 19 -21.50 16.00 -62.61
N GLY A 20 -22.83 16.08 -62.68
CA GLY A 20 -23.72 15.72 -61.58
C GLY A 20 -23.57 14.24 -61.18
N THR A 21 -23.47 13.34 -62.17
CA THR A 21 -23.22 11.91 -61.91
C THR A 21 -21.86 11.71 -61.25
N VAL A 22 -20.82 12.39 -61.73
CA VAL A 22 -19.47 12.32 -61.14
C VAL A 22 -19.49 12.83 -59.70
N PHE A 23 -20.15 13.96 -59.42
CA PHE A 23 -20.24 14.49 -58.06
C PHE A 23 -21.03 13.58 -57.11
N ILE A 24 -22.08 12.91 -57.59
CA ILE A 24 -22.82 11.93 -56.80
C ILE A 24 -21.93 10.73 -56.44
N ILE A 25 -21.16 10.20 -57.40
CA ILE A 25 -20.23 9.09 -57.16
C ILE A 25 -19.13 9.50 -56.17
N LEU A 26 -18.56 10.69 -56.31
CA LEU A 26 -17.56 11.21 -55.37
C LEU A 26 -18.14 11.44 -53.97
N SER A 27 -19.36 11.97 -53.86
CA SER A 27 -20.04 12.17 -52.57
C SER A 27 -20.33 10.82 -51.89
N ALA A 28 -20.78 9.84 -52.66
CA ALA A 28 -21.02 8.48 -52.20
C ALA A 28 -19.74 7.84 -51.63
N LEU A 29 -18.62 7.97 -52.35
CA LEU A 29 -17.30 7.49 -51.88
C LEU A 29 -16.88 8.18 -50.56
N VAL A 30 -17.08 9.50 -50.46
CA VAL A 30 -16.75 10.25 -49.24
C VAL A 30 -17.59 9.80 -48.04
N VAL A 31 -18.88 9.51 -48.24
CA VAL A 31 -19.76 9.00 -47.17
C VAL A 31 -19.31 7.61 -46.71
N ASP A 32 -19.03 6.70 -47.63
CA ASP A 32 -18.58 5.34 -47.30
C ASP A 32 -17.25 5.35 -46.56
N MET A 33 -16.30 6.16 -47.04
CA MET A 33 -15.02 6.33 -46.39
C MET A 33 -15.18 6.93 -44.98
N GLY A 34 -16.02 7.96 -44.84
CA GLY A 34 -16.34 8.54 -43.54
C GLY A 34 -16.98 7.55 -42.56
N TYR A 35 -17.82 6.64 -43.06
CA TYR A 35 -18.39 5.56 -42.25
C TYR A 35 -17.31 4.55 -41.79
N TRP A 36 -16.46 4.08 -42.70
CA TRP A 36 -15.35 3.17 -42.37
C TRP A 36 -14.35 3.77 -41.39
N TYR A 37 -14.04 5.07 -41.50
CA TYR A 37 -13.21 5.76 -40.50
C TYR A 37 -13.86 5.78 -39.12
N ASN A 38 -15.18 5.98 -39.03
CA ASN A 38 -15.91 5.90 -37.76
C ASN A 38 -15.90 4.48 -37.18
N VAL A 39 -16.09 3.45 -38.02
CA VAL A 39 -15.97 2.04 -37.62
C VAL A 39 -14.57 1.74 -37.08
N ARG A 40 -13.51 2.18 -37.77
CA ARG A 40 -12.12 2.01 -37.32
C ARG A 40 -11.87 2.70 -35.97
N ARG A 41 -12.36 3.93 -35.79
CA ARG A 41 -12.24 4.66 -34.51
C ARG A 41 -12.90 3.88 -33.37
N GLN A 42 -14.08 3.32 -33.62
CA GLN A 42 -14.78 2.52 -32.63
C GLN A 42 -14.06 1.21 -32.31
N LEU A 43 -13.56 0.51 -33.33
CA LEU A 43 -12.74 -0.70 -33.16
C LEU A 43 -11.46 -0.40 -32.36
N GLN A 44 -10.85 0.78 -32.53
CA GLN A 44 -9.70 1.17 -31.73
C GLN A 44 -10.06 1.29 -30.24
N THR A 45 -11.19 1.91 -29.91
CA THR A 45 -11.69 1.96 -28.51
C THR A 45 -11.95 0.56 -27.93
N CYS A 46 -12.46 -0.37 -28.75
CA CYS A 46 -12.62 -1.77 -28.36
C CYS A 46 -11.25 -2.43 -28.09
N ALA A 47 -10.28 -2.24 -28.97
CA ALA A 47 -8.94 -2.80 -28.83
C ALA A 47 -8.21 -2.25 -27.59
N ASP A 48 -8.25 -0.94 -27.36
CA ASP A 48 -7.56 -0.26 -26.25
C ASP A 48 -8.11 -0.71 -24.90
N SER A 49 -9.44 -0.71 -24.76
CA SER A 49 -10.10 -1.18 -23.53
C SER A 49 -9.84 -2.66 -23.26
N ALA A 50 -9.86 -3.50 -24.30
CA ALA A 50 -9.59 -4.93 -24.18
C ALA A 50 -8.11 -5.21 -23.82
N ALA A 51 -7.16 -4.50 -24.44
CA ALA A 51 -5.74 -4.64 -24.14
C ALA A 51 -5.43 -4.22 -22.70
N LEU A 52 -5.98 -3.10 -22.23
CA LEU A 52 -5.81 -2.65 -20.84
C LEU A 52 -6.43 -3.62 -19.84
N ALA A 53 -7.64 -4.12 -20.10
CA ALA A 53 -8.31 -5.07 -19.21
C ALA A 53 -7.55 -6.41 -19.14
N GLY A 54 -7.07 -6.92 -20.28
CA GLY A 54 -6.21 -8.11 -20.29
C GLY A 54 -4.89 -7.90 -19.55
N CYS A 55 -4.28 -6.73 -19.69
CA CYS A 55 -3.05 -6.39 -18.99
C CYS A 55 -3.25 -6.29 -17.46
N ARG A 56 -4.43 -5.83 -16.99
CA ARG A 56 -4.79 -5.86 -15.57
C ARG A 56 -4.81 -7.30 -15.02
N GLU A 57 -5.43 -8.23 -15.74
CA GLU A 57 -5.46 -9.65 -15.34
C GLU A 57 -4.06 -10.28 -15.35
N LEU A 58 -3.21 -9.90 -16.32
CA LEU A 58 -1.81 -10.29 -16.35
C LEU A 58 -1.06 -9.81 -15.09
N ALA A 59 -1.32 -8.59 -14.62
CA ALA A 59 -0.67 -8.01 -13.44
C ALA A 59 -0.93 -8.79 -12.14
N VAL A 60 -2.13 -9.36 -11.99
CA VAL A 60 -2.54 -10.12 -10.80
C VAL A 60 -2.20 -11.61 -10.90
N GLY A 61 -1.48 -12.03 -11.95
CA GLY A 61 -1.03 -13.41 -12.14
C GLY A 61 -2.12 -14.37 -12.63
N ALA A 62 -3.15 -13.86 -13.31
CA ALA A 62 -4.20 -14.69 -13.89
C ALA A 62 -3.65 -15.60 -14.99
N THR A 63 -4.35 -16.71 -15.26
CA THR A 63 -4.00 -17.61 -16.36
C THR A 63 -4.30 -16.98 -17.73
N ASN A 64 -3.59 -17.41 -18.78
CA ASN A 64 -3.84 -16.95 -20.16
C ASN A 64 -5.31 -17.09 -20.59
N GLN A 65 -6.03 -18.08 -20.06
CA GLN A 65 -7.45 -18.28 -20.33
C GLN A 65 -8.31 -17.19 -19.68
N GLU A 66 -8.08 -16.86 -18.41
CA GLU A 66 -8.80 -15.81 -17.69
C GLU A 66 -8.53 -14.44 -18.31
N ILE A 67 -7.27 -14.14 -18.63
CA ILE A 67 -6.88 -12.92 -19.35
C ILE A 67 -7.69 -12.77 -20.63
N TRP A 68 -7.76 -13.82 -21.46
CA TRP A 68 -8.43 -13.73 -22.76
C TRP A 68 -9.96 -13.69 -22.68
N GLN A 69 -10.56 -14.26 -21.62
CA GLN A 69 -11.98 -14.08 -21.31
C GLN A 69 -12.28 -12.60 -21.01
N THR A 70 -11.47 -11.95 -20.19
CA THR A 70 -11.60 -10.52 -19.88
C THR A 70 -11.40 -9.63 -21.12
N VAL A 71 -10.38 -9.90 -21.93
CA VAL A 71 -10.15 -9.23 -23.23
C VAL A 71 -11.41 -9.27 -24.09
N THR A 72 -12.01 -10.46 -24.24
CA THR A 72 -13.21 -10.66 -25.06
C THR A 72 -14.42 -9.93 -24.48
N ALA A 73 -14.59 -9.95 -23.15
CA ALA A 73 -15.69 -9.25 -22.49
C ALA A 73 -15.60 -7.73 -22.68
N TYR A 74 -14.41 -7.13 -22.50
CA TYR A 74 -14.21 -5.69 -22.66
C TYR A 74 -14.28 -5.24 -24.13
N ALA A 75 -13.77 -6.03 -25.07
CA ALA A 75 -13.93 -5.74 -26.50
C ALA A 75 -15.42 -5.66 -26.89
N ASN A 76 -16.23 -6.64 -26.47
CA ASN A 76 -17.66 -6.67 -26.77
C ASN A 76 -18.45 -5.58 -26.02
N LYS A 77 -18.09 -5.28 -24.76
CA LYS A 77 -18.74 -4.21 -23.99
C LYS A 77 -18.56 -2.82 -24.61
N ASN A 78 -17.43 -2.61 -25.29
CA ASN A 78 -17.11 -1.35 -25.97
C ASN A 78 -17.50 -1.36 -27.45
N ALA A 79 -18.07 -2.45 -27.98
CA ALA A 79 -18.67 -2.48 -29.31
C ALA A 79 -20.02 -1.75 -29.25
N VAL A 80 -20.02 -0.48 -29.66
CA VAL A 80 -21.21 0.34 -29.81
C VAL A 80 -21.30 0.85 -31.25
N VAL A 81 -22.48 1.32 -31.66
CA VAL A 81 -22.73 1.84 -33.02
C VAL A 81 -21.61 2.80 -33.45
N PRO A 82 -20.98 2.59 -34.63
CA PRO A 82 -21.44 1.77 -35.76
C PRO A 82 -21.01 0.29 -35.75
N VAL A 83 -20.41 -0.23 -34.67
CA VAL A 83 -19.96 -1.63 -34.55
C VAL A 83 -20.89 -2.40 -33.62
N ASP A 84 -21.77 -3.22 -34.17
CA ASP A 84 -22.75 -4.01 -33.40
C ASP A 84 -22.17 -5.34 -32.89
N ALA A 85 -21.14 -5.87 -33.57
CA ALA A 85 -20.43 -7.07 -33.18
C ALA A 85 -18.96 -6.95 -33.54
N VAL A 86 -18.09 -7.43 -32.65
CA VAL A 86 -16.64 -7.41 -32.85
C VAL A 86 -16.08 -8.83 -32.81
N ALA A 87 -15.26 -9.18 -33.78
CA ALA A 87 -14.49 -10.42 -33.77
C ALA A 87 -13.11 -10.15 -33.17
N VAL A 88 -12.83 -10.78 -32.03
CA VAL A 88 -11.53 -10.72 -31.35
C VAL A 88 -10.64 -11.85 -31.88
N VAL A 89 -9.46 -11.51 -32.41
CA VAL A 89 -8.51 -12.51 -32.93
C VAL A 89 -7.91 -13.28 -31.76
N ALA A 90 -7.90 -14.62 -31.81
CA ALA A 90 -7.37 -15.46 -30.73
C ALA A 90 -5.85 -15.21 -30.49
N PRO A 91 -5.35 -15.36 -29.26
CA PRO A 91 -3.97 -15.06 -28.94
C PRO A 91 -3.04 -16.17 -29.46
N SER A 92 -1.90 -15.78 -30.01
CA SER A 92 -0.83 -16.69 -30.38
C SER A 92 0.51 -15.98 -30.19
N PRO A 93 1.57 -16.67 -29.73
CA PRO A 93 2.89 -16.06 -29.53
C PRO A 93 3.35 -15.29 -30.78
N ALA A 94 3.64 -14.00 -30.62
CA ALA A 94 3.99 -13.06 -31.68
C ALA A 94 2.96 -12.88 -32.83
N GLY A 95 1.73 -13.40 -32.71
CA GLY A 95 0.65 -13.24 -33.69
C GLY A 95 -0.04 -11.88 -33.62
N GLU A 96 -1.15 -11.69 -34.34
CA GLU A 96 -1.91 -10.42 -34.33
C GLU A 96 -2.47 -10.07 -32.94
N SER A 97 -2.84 -11.09 -32.18
CA SER A 97 -3.15 -11.02 -30.76
C SER A 97 -2.14 -11.86 -30.01
N ASP A 98 -1.66 -11.40 -28.86
CA ASP A 98 -0.55 -12.04 -28.13
C ASP A 98 -0.59 -11.70 -26.62
N ILE A 99 -0.12 -12.63 -25.80
CA ILE A 99 0.10 -12.46 -24.35
C ILE A 99 1.58 -12.74 -24.09
N GLY A 100 2.34 -11.70 -23.79
CA GLY A 100 3.73 -11.80 -23.36
C GLY A 100 3.88 -11.65 -21.86
N ASP A 101 5.11 -11.84 -21.35
CA ASP A 101 5.43 -11.76 -19.92
C ASP A 101 5.07 -10.42 -19.28
N ASP A 102 5.09 -9.34 -20.07
CA ASP A 102 4.80 -7.99 -19.62
C ASP A 102 3.84 -7.23 -20.53
N PHE A 103 3.11 -7.90 -21.43
CA PHE A 103 2.19 -7.20 -22.33
C PHE A 103 1.00 -8.05 -22.78
N VAL A 104 -0.08 -7.39 -23.15
CA VAL A 104 -1.23 -7.97 -23.85
C VAL A 104 -1.49 -7.17 -25.12
N LYS A 105 -1.46 -7.85 -26.26
CA LYS A 105 -1.75 -7.29 -27.59
C LYS A 105 -3.07 -7.87 -28.09
N VAL A 106 -3.99 -7.00 -28.48
CA VAL A 106 -5.35 -7.36 -28.91
C VAL A 106 -5.63 -6.80 -30.28
N THR A 107 -6.02 -7.68 -31.20
CA THR A 107 -6.57 -7.30 -32.51
C THR A 107 -8.06 -7.62 -32.56
N VAL A 108 -8.83 -6.64 -33.01
CA VAL A 108 -10.28 -6.73 -33.19
C VAL A 108 -10.66 -6.39 -34.63
N SER A 109 -11.76 -6.96 -35.09
CA SER A 109 -12.25 -6.75 -36.46
C SER A 109 -13.77 -6.70 -36.52
N SER A 110 -14.28 -5.97 -37.51
CA SER A 110 -15.70 -5.95 -37.86
C SER A 110 -15.85 -5.81 -39.37
N ASP A 111 -16.85 -6.50 -39.92
CA ASP A 111 -17.24 -6.33 -41.31
C ASP A 111 -18.20 -5.15 -41.42
N ALA A 112 -17.86 -4.19 -42.29
CA ALA A 112 -18.64 -2.96 -42.50
C ALA A 112 -18.89 -2.77 -43.99
N ALA A 113 -20.15 -2.95 -44.42
CA ALA A 113 -20.55 -2.63 -45.78
C ALA A 113 -20.70 -1.12 -45.96
N GLY A 114 -20.14 -0.56 -47.04
CA GLY A 114 -20.43 0.81 -47.45
C GLY A 114 -21.90 0.96 -47.88
N PHE A 115 -22.44 2.16 -47.74
CA PHE A 115 -23.78 2.50 -48.20
C PHE A 115 -23.88 2.45 -49.74
N PHE A 116 -22.86 2.94 -50.44
CA PHE A 116 -22.83 3.02 -51.89
C PHE A 116 -21.84 2.06 -52.54
N ALA A 117 -20.84 1.58 -51.81
CA ALA A 117 -19.83 0.61 -52.26
C ALA A 117 -20.48 -0.69 -52.80
N ARG A 118 -21.66 -1.04 -52.28
CA ARG A 118 -22.48 -2.15 -52.78
C ARG A 118 -22.91 -1.98 -54.24
N ALA A 119 -23.17 -0.76 -54.69
CA ALA A 119 -23.51 -0.46 -56.08
C ALA A 119 -22.33 -0.70 -57.03
N LEU A 120 -21.09 -0.70 -56.51
CA LEU A 120 -19.86 -1.02 -57.23
C LEU A 120 -19.44 -2.50 -57.09
N GLY A 121 -20.26 -3.33 -56.43
CA GLY A 121 -20.00 -4.76 -56.23
C GLY A 121 -19.18 -5.11 -54.99
N PHE A 122 -18.91 -4.16 -54.09
CA PHE A 122 -18.26 -4.43 -52.81
C PHE A 122 -19.32 -4.71 -51.74
N GLU A 123 -19.50 -5.98 -51.38
CA GLU A 123 -20.57 -6.39 -50.45
C GLU A 123 -20.26 -6.12 -48.97
N THR A 124 -18.99 -6.29 -48.57
CA THR A 124 -18.47 -6.04 -47.22
C THR A 124 -16.99 -5.60 -47.29
N ASN A 125 -16.52 -4.94 -46.23
CA ASN A 125 -15.11 -4.62 -46.02
C ASN A 125 -14.74 -4.95 -44.58
N THR A 126 -13.70 -5.76 -44.36
CA THR A 126 -13.24 -6.13 -43.01
C THR A 126 -12.29 -5.06 -42.49
N ILE A 127 -12.71 -4.34 -41.45
CA ILE A 127 -11.91 -3.29 -40.82
C ILE A 127 -11.28 -3.88 -39.56
N ARG A 128 -9.99 -3.59 -39.36
CA ARG A 128 -9.23 -4.04 -38.18
C ARG A 128 -8.72 -2.87 -37.35
N ALA A 129 -8.58 -3.11 -36.06
CA ALA A 129 -7.84 -2.26 -35.14
C ALA A 129 -7.02 -3.13 -34.18
N GLN A 130 -5.87 -2.62 -33.77
CA GLN A 130 -4.97 -3.31 -32.85
C GLN A 130 -4.54 -2.36 -31.74
N SER A 131 -4.36 -2.91 -30.55
CA SER A 131 -3.80 -2.21 -29.41
C SER A 131 -2.88 -3.12 -28.61
N LYS A 132 -1.85 -2.54 -27.99
CA LYS A 132 -0.89 -3.26 -27.16
C LYS A 132 -0.70 -2.54 -25.83
N ALA A 133 -1.16 -3.14 -24.75
CA ALA A 133 -0.91 -2.69 -23.39
C ALA A 133 0.30 -3.43 -22.82
N ARG A 134 1.15 -2.73 -22.07
CA ARG A 134 2.33 -3.26 -21.36
C ARG A 134 2.22 -3.01 -19.87
N LEU A 135 2.67 -3.96 -19.05
CA LEU A 135 2.91 -3.78 -17.64
C LEU A 135 4.11 -2.86 -17.44
N GLY A 136 3.86 -1.74 -16.78
CA GLY A 136 4.89 -0.86 -16.25
C GLY A 136 4.93 -0.98 -14.75
N TYR A 137 6.13 -1.07 -14.17
CA TYR A 137 6.30 -0.87 -12.74
C TYR A 137 6.12 0.61 -12.43
N LEU A 138 5.47 0.90 -11.31
CA LEU A 138 5.36 2.27 -10.80
C LEU A 138 6.76 2.82 -10.55
N LYS A 139 7.25 3.69 -11.42
CA LYS A 139 8.55 4.35 -11.23
C LYS A 139 8.45 5.59 -10.36
N GLY A 140 7.26 6.16 -10.26
CA GLY A 140 6.99 7.33 -9.44
C GLY A 140 5.51 7.68 -9.39
N VAL A 141 5.15 8.51 -8.42
CA VAL A 141 3.81 9.04 -8.20
C VAL A 141 3.87 10.56 -8.32
N ARG A 142 2.90 11.14 -9.03
CA ARG A 142 2.74 12.60 -9.06
C ARG A 142 2.07 13.06 -7.78
N THR A 143 2.72 13.97 -7.05
CA THR A 143 2.20 14.63 -5.84
C THR A 143 1.52 13.67 -4.84
N PRO A 144 2.25 12.66 -4.30
CA PRO A 144 1.71 11.83 -3.23
C PRO A 144 1.41 12.69 -1.98
N VAL A 145 0.62 12.17 -1.05
CA VAL A 145 0.46 12.85 0.25
C VAL A 145 1.79 12.82 1.01
N PRO A 146 2.09 13.81 1.87
CA PRO A 146 3.40 13.95 2.53
C PRO A 146 3.56 13.01 3.73
N TRP A 147 3.23 11.73 3.56
CA TRP A 147 3.21 10.72 4.60
C TRP A 147 4.00 9.48 4.17
N GLY A 148 5.19 9.30 4.73
CA GLY A 148 6.01 8.12 4.49
C GLY A 148 5.56 6.96 5.38
N LEU A 149 5.28 5.80 4.79
CA LEU A 149 5.17 4.54 5.53
C LEU A 149 6.58 3.94 5.69
N PRO A 150 7.23 4.08 6.85
CA PRO A 150 8.49 3.40 7.09
C PRO A 150 8.24 1.89 7.13
N ILE A 151 8.83 1.17 6.20
CA ILE A 151 8.96 -0.28 6.26
C ILE A 151 10.38 -0.64 6.67
N LEU A 152 10.53 -1.90 7.07
CA LEU A 152 11.83 -2.44 7.42
C LEU A 152 12.10 -3.69 6.58
N SER A 153 12.87 -3.53 5.50
CA SER A 153 13.39 -4.68 4.76
C SER A 153 14.57 -5.25 5.53
N ILE A 154 14.28 -6.22 6.40
CA ILE A 154 15.25 -6.69 7.38
C ILE A 154 16.36 -7.50 6.69
N SER A 155 17.58 -6.99 6.79
CA SER A 155 18.80 -7.65 6.33
C SER A 155 19.43 -8.50 7.44
N ARG A 156 19.29 -8.05 8.69
CA ARG A 156 19.89 -8.67 9.88
C ARG A 156 19.07 -8.35 11.13
N MET A 157 19.03 -9.29 12.07
CA MET A 157 18.32 -9.13 13.34
C MET A 157 19.13 -9.74 14.48
N ILE A 158 19.11 -9.08 15.64
CA ILE A 158 19.81 -9.48 16.86
C ILE A 158 18.86 -9.33 18.04
N ALA A 159 18.72 -10.36 18.87
CA ALA A 159 18.09 -10.23 20.17
C ALA A 159 19.16 -9.88 21.23
N ILE A 160 18.88 -8.89 22.07
CA ILE A 160 19.78 -8.39 23.10
C ILE A 160 19.09 -8.42 24.47
N THR A 161 19.88 -8.68 25.49
CA THR A 161 19.52 -8.58 26.92
C THR A 161 20.70 -7.98 27.69
N ASP A 162 20.55 -7.72 28.99
CA ASP A 162 21.58 -7.05 29.80
C ASP A 162 22.99 -7.67 29.70
N ASN A 163 23.07 -9.00 29.59
CA ASN A 163 24.31 -9.75 29.68
C ASN A 163 24.59 -10.68 28.49
N SER A 164 23.77 -10.67 27.45
CA SER A 164 23.87 -11.60 26.33
C SER A 164 23.21 -11.06 25.06
N SER A 165 23.62 -11.57 23.91
CA SER A 165 22.96 -11.31 22.64
C SER A 165 23.06 -12.52 21.73
N THR A 166 22.16 -12.60 20.75
CA THR A 166 22.16 -13.68 19.76
C THR A 166 21.69 -13.16 18.41
N SER A 167 22.37 -13.58 17.33
CA SER A 167 21.90 -13.27 15.98
C SER A 167 20.68 -14.13 15.66
N MET A 168 19.68 -13.53 15.03
CA MET A 168 18.45 -14.23 14.65
C MET A 168 18.55 -14.67 13.19
N SER A 169 17.95 -15.82 12.88
CA SER A 169 17.90 -16.39 11.53
C SER A 169 16.45 -16.45 11.06
N SER A 170 16.21 -16.14 9.78
CA SER A 170 14.88 -16.34 9.17
C SER A 170 14.54 -17.82 9.16
N SER A 171 13.37 -18.17 9.68
CA SER A 171 12.81 -19.52 9.63
C SER A 171 11.88 -19.75 8.43
N GLY A 172 11.85 -18.81 7.47
CA GLY A 172 10.89 -18.76 6.38
C GLY A 172 9.62 -17.98 6.74
N GLY A 173 8.96 -17.41 5.73
CA GLY A 173 7.88 -16.45 5.92
C GLY A 173 8.34 -15.21 6.68
N ASN A 174 7.45 -14.65 7.51
CA ASN A 174 7.71 -13.45 8.30
C ASN A 174 8.32 -13.74 9.68
N TYR A 175 8.92 -14.92 9.89
CA TYR A 175 9.41 -15.37 11.20
C TYR A 175 10.94 -15.41 11.29
N TRP A 176 11.46 -14.99 12.43
CA TRP A 176 12.87 -15.02 12.80
C TRP A 176 13.04 -15.68 14.15
N ASN A 177 14.10 -16.47 14.31
CA ASN A 177 14.37 -17.21 15.54
C ASN A 177 15.84 -17.07 15.96
N GLY A 178 16.06 -16.98 17.27
CA GLY A 178 17.37 -16.93 17.90
C GLY A 178 17.33 -17.63 19.25
N TRP A 179 18.51 -17.98 19.76
CA TRP A 179 18.65 -18.68 21.03
C TRP A 179 19.62 -17.91 21.92
N LEU A 180 19.11 -17.39 23.03
CA LEU A 180 19.91 -16.82 24.10
C LEU A 180 20.42 -17.96 25.01
N PRO A 181 21.62 -17.81 25.60
CA PRO A 181 22.12 -18.80 26.56
C PRO A 181 21.21 -18.87 27.78
N SER A 182 21.19 -19.99 28.49
CA SER A 182 20.37 -20.15 29.71
C SER A 182 20.74 -19.15 30.82
N THR A 183 21.92 -18.55 30.76
CA THR A 183 22.40 -17.51 31.70
C THR A 183 21.92 -16.11 31.34
N ALA A 184 21.22 -15.93 30.22
CA ALA A 184 20.64 -14.64 29.84
C ALA A 184 19.68 -14.15 30.92
N SER A 185 19.71 -12.84 31.20
CA SER A 185 18.86 -12.21 32.21
C SER A 185 18.56 -10.77 31.82
N GLY A 186 17.42 -10.27 32.28
CA GLY A 186 17.03 -8.87 32.10
C GLY A 186 16.07 -8.65 30.92
N PRO A 187 15.81 -7.38 30.58
CA PRO A 187 14.88 -7.00 29.53
C PRO A 187 15.38 -7.45 28.15
N VAL A 188 14.50 -8.03 27.34
CA VAL A 188 14.81 -8.52 25.99
C VAL A 188 14.25 -7.56 24.95
N SER A 189 15.16 -7.00 24.17
CA SER A 189 14.85 -6.17 23.00
C SER A 189 15.41 -6.80 21.73
N VAL A 190 14.85 -6.41 20.59
CA VAL A 190 15.31 -6.85 19.27
C VAL A 190 15.82 -5.65 18.51
N VAL A 191 17.03 -5.78 17.97
CA VAL A 191 17.64 -4.81 17.05
C VAL A 191 17.57 -5.38 15.65
N THR A 192 16.85 -4.69 14.78
CA THR A 192 16.69 -5.02 13.36
C THR A 192 17.43 -4.01 12.50
N TYR A 193 18.10 -4.49 11.46
CA TYR A 193 18.82 -3.68 10.50
C TYR A 193 18.08 -3.75 9.17
N ASN A 194 17.84 -2.60 8.54
CA ASN A 194 17.29 -2.56 7.19
C ASN A 194 18.35 -2.92 6.12
N SER A 195 17.97 -2.95 4.85
CA SER A 195 18.89 -3.20 3.73
C SER A 195 19.59 -1.95 3.17
N GLN A 196 19.45 -0.79 3.82
CA GLN A 196 19.99 0.47 3.30
C GLN A 196 21.43 0.68 3.75
N THR A 197 22.34 0.76 2.78
CA THR A 197 23.78 0.98 3.01
C THR A 197 24.30 2.23 2.31
N LEU A 198 23.41 3.18 2.00
CA LEU A 198 23.81 4.39 1.28
C LEU A 198 24.83 5.15 2.11
N ASP A 199 24.51 5.47 3.36
CA ASP A 199 25.43 6.13 4.29
C ASP A 199 26.57 5.17 4.71
N PRO A 200 27.85 5.52 4.47
CA PRO A 200 28.99 4.73 4.90
C PRO A 200 29.07 4.47 6.41
N ALA A 201 28.38 5.25 7.25
CA ALA A 201 28.27 5.00 8.68
C ALA A 201 27.45 3.74 9.00
N TYR A 202 26.62 3.26 8.07
CA TYR A 202 25.73 2.11 8.22
C TYR A 202 26.02 1.03 7.17
N PRO A 203 27.23 0.42 7.18
CA PRO A 203 27.63 -0.57 6.18
C PRO A 203 26.79 -1.85 6.21
N ASP A 204 26.18 -2.15 7.34
CA ASP A 204 25.37 -3.35 7.60
C ASP A 204 23.86 -3.03 7.73
N GLY A 205 23.42 -1.85 7.27
CA GLY A 205 22.05 -1.37 7.43
C GLY A 205 21.87 -0.39 8.59
N VAL A 206 20.78 0.38 8.54
CA VAL A 206 20.36 1.27 9.63
C VAL A 206 19.67 0.45 10.72
N PRO A 207 20.13 0.50 11.98
CA PRO A 207 19.54 -0.25 13.07
C PRO A 207 18.24 0.39 13.56
N GLU A 208 17.39 -0.44 14.13
CA GLU A 208 16.18 -0.04 14.83
C GLU A 208 15.91 -1.00 15.98
N THR A 209 15.60 -0.45 17.15
CA THR A 209 15.36 -1.24 18.36
C THR A 209 13.88 -1.25 18.73
N PHE A 210 13.34 -2.44 19.00
CA PHE A 210 12.00 -2.63 19.55
C PHE A 210 12.07 -3.45 20.84
N GLY A 211 11.40 -2.93 21.87
CA GLY A 211 11.34 -3.55 23.20
C GLY A 211 12.01 -2.70 24.29
N PRO A 212 11.90 -3.14 25.55
CA PRO A 212 11.77 -4.54 25.90
C PRO A 212 10.36 -5.11 25.73
N ALA A 213 10.26 -6.26 25.07
CA ALA A 213 9.00 -6.97 24.91
C ALA A 213 8.76 -8.02 26.00
N ALA A 214 9.84 -8.47 26.65
CA ALA A 214 9.81 -9.41 27.77
C ALA A 214 10.99 -9.12 28.70
N THR A 215 10.97 -9.71 29.91
CA THR A 215 12.11 -9.67 30.84
C THR A 215 12.39 -11.09 31.32
N ILE A 216 13.63 -11.55 31.16
CA ILE A 216 14.08 -12.86 31.62
C ILE A 216 14.43 -12.77 33.11
N VAL A 217 13.73 -13.57 33.94
CA VAL A 217 13.86 -13.57 35.39
C VAL A 217 14.34 -14.92 35.89
N HIS A 218 15.34 -14.94 36.77
CA HIS A 218 15.84 -16.16 37.41
C HIS A 218 15.26 -16.29 38.82
N LEU A 219 14.63 -17.43 39.08
CA LEU A 219 14.07 -17.77 40.37
C LEU A 219 15.12 -18.33 41.32
N SER A 220 14.99 -18.03 42.61
CA SER A 220 15.84 -18.63 43.64
C SER A 220 15.36 -20.05 43.98
N GLY A 221 16.24 -20.92 44.50
CA GLY A 221 15.82 -22.26 44.93
C GLY A 221 14.85 -22.28 46.12
N THR A 222 14.56 -21.12 46.72
CA THR A 222 13.71 -20.96 47.90
C THR A 222 12.42 -20.19 47.61
N THR A 223 12.15 -19.83 46.36
CA THR A 223 10.93 -19.10 46.01
C THR A 223 9.69 -19.99 46.05
N ARG A 224 8.52 -19.40 46.30
CA ARG A 224 7.24 -20.09 46.15
C ARG A 224 6.70 -20.08 44.71
N PHE A 225 7.27 -19.26 43.82
CA PHE A 225 6.94 -19.30 42.41
C PHE A 225 7.57 -20.53 41.75
N ALA A 226 6.77 -21.35 41.08
CA ALA A 226 7.25 -22.46 40.25
C ALA A 226 7.50 -21.98 38.82
N ASP A 227 6.57 -21.21 38.26
CA ASP A 227 6.68 -20.61 36.93
C ASP A 227 5.73 -19.40 36.81
N VAL A 228 6.08 -18.44 35.95
CA VAL A 228 5.18 -17.36 35.54
C VAL A 228 5.28 -17.17 34.04
N ARG A 229 4.16 -17.38 33.34
CA ARG A 229 4.10 -17.38 31.88
C ARG A 229 3.20 -16.27 31.36
N MET A 230 3.65 -15.65 30.27
CA MET A 230 2.88 -14.70 29.47
C MET A 230 2.78 -15.23 28.04
N PRO A 231 1.65 -15.86 27.66
CA PRO A 231 1.48 -16.47 26.33
C PRO A 231 1.61 -15.49 25.17
N GLN A 232 1.43 -14.19 25.45
CA GLN A 232 1.62 -13.09 24.52
C GLN A 232 2.32 -11.96 25.26
N GLN A 233 3.32 -11.37 24.61
CA GLN A 233 4.20 -10.34 25.17
C GLN A 233 4.09 -9.00 24.44
N VAL A 234 3.64 -9.04 23.18
CA VAL A 234 3.42 -7.84 22.35
C VAL A 234 1.94 -7.71 22.02
N PHE A 235 1.37 -6.53 22.23
CA PHE A 235 -0.06 -6.25 22.06
C PHE A 235 -0.32 -5.10 21.08
N THR A 236 -1.51 -5.06 20.49
CA THR A 236 -1.93 -4.00 19.56
C THR A 236 -2.82 -2.96 20.25
N SER A 237 -2.38 -1.71 20.27
CA SER A 237 -3.15 -0.57 20.81
C SER A 237 -4.47 -0.36 20.06
N GLY A 238 -5.55 -0.02 20.77
CA GLY A 238 -6.86 0.31 20.18
C GLY A 238 -7.74 -0.90 19.83
N TRP A 239 -7.26 -2.13 20.09
CA TRP A 239 -7.98 -3.37 19.76
C TRP A 239 -8.57 -4.10 20.98
N GLY A 240 -8.38 -3.56 22.19
CA GLY A 240 -8.93 -4.14 23.42
C GLY A 240 -8.37 -5.54 23.73
N GLU A 241 -7.15 -5.84 23.29
CA GLU A 241 -6.50 -7.12 23.55
C GLU A 241 -6.34 -7.37 25.06
N THR A 242 -6.42 -8.63 25.47
CA THR A 242 -6.33 -9.02 26.89
C THR A 242 -4.93 -9.55 27.19
N VAL A 243 -4.26 -8.93 28.15
CA VAL A 243 -3.03 -9.44 28.73
C VAL A 243 -3.39 -10.54 29.71
N ARG A 244 -2.76 -11.71 29.57
CA ARG A 244 -2.93 -12.85 30.47
C ARG A 244 -1.59 -13.21 31.13
N VAL A 245 -1.63 -13.36 32.45
CA VAL A 245 -0.49 -13.81 33.25
C VAL A 245 -0.91 -15.10 33.94
N ASN A 246 -0.20 -16.19 33.65
CA ASN A 246 -0.40 -17.50 34.29
C ASN A 246 0.70 -17.68 35.33
N ILE A 247 0.33 -18.04 36.55
CA ILE A 247 1.22 -18.16 37.71
C ILE A 247 1.06 -19.57 38.28
N ASP A 248 2.15 -20.32 38.35
CA ASP A 248 2.21 -21.58 39.07
C ASP A 248 3.04 -21.40 40.33
N LEU A 249 2.53 -21.87 41.46
CA LEU A 249 3.23 -21.92 42.74
C LEU A 249 3.71 -23.34 43.04
N VAL A 250 4.75 -23.46 43.87
CA VAL A 250 5.26 -24.75 44.34
C VAL A 250 4.33 -25.40 45.38
N GLU A 251 3.56 -24.58 46.08
CA GLU A 251 2.61 -24.99 47.13
C GLU A 251 1.37 -24.07 47.14
N PRO A 252 0.23 -24.54 47.67
CA PRO A 252 -0.97 -23.71 47.79
C PRO A 252 -0.77 -22.49 48.69
N LEU A 253 -1.48 -21.39 48.38
CA LEU A 253 -1.49 -20.18 49.22
C LEU A 253 -2.11 -20.46 50.60
N SER A 254 -1.65 -19.73 51.61
CA SER A 254 -2.31 -19.68 52.92
C SER A 254 -3.70 -19.02 52.79
N PRO A 255 -4.65 -19.25 53.73
CA PRO A 255 -6.02 -18.72 53.63
C PRO A 255 -6.13 -17.20 53.47
N ASP A 256 -5.16 -16.45 54.01
CA ASP A 256 -5.13 -14.98 53.99
C ASP A 256 -4.20 -14.42 52.89
N GLU A 257 -3.66 -15.29 52.03
CA GLU A 257 -2.76 -14.91 50.95
C GLU A 257 -3.46 -14.88 49.58
N ALA A 258 -3.01 -13.98 48.72
CA ALA A 258 -3.44 -13.86 47.34
C ALA A 258 -2.25 -13.60 46.41
N VAL A 259 -2.26 -14.18 45.21
CA VAL A 259 -1.37 -13.73 44.12
C VAL A 259 -1.98 -12.49 43.49
N VAL A 260 -1.18 -11.42 43.39
CA VAL A 260 -1.57 -10.14 42.83
C VAL A 260 -0.63 -9.79 41.69
N VAL A 261 -1.22 -9.44 40.54
CA VAL A 261 -0.52 -8.86 39.40
C VAL A 261 -0.67 -7.36 39.44
N VAL A 262 0.44 -6.64 39.40
CA VAL A 262 0.49 -5.17 39.47
C VAL A 262 0.78 -4.62 38.08
N PHE A 263 -0.09 -3.77 37.57
CA PHE A 263 0.09 -3.10 36.29
C PHE A 263 -0.26 -1.61 36.41
N GLY A 264 0.74 -0.75 36.21
CA GLY A 264 0.62 0.69 36.44
C GLY A 264 0.30 1.00 37.91
N ARG A 265 -0.90 1.52 38.16
CA ARG A 265 -1.41 1.82 39.52
C ARG A 265 -2.50 0.84 39.97
N SER A 266 -2.78 -0.17 39.17
CA SER A 266 -3.87 -1.12 39.40
C SER A 266 -3.31 -2.46 39.87
N GLU A 267 -4.04 -3.08 40.79
CA GLU A 267 -3.78 -4.42 41.28
C GLU A 267 -4.87 -5.36 40.79
N TYR A 268 -4.46 -6.52 40.27
CA TYR A 268 -5.33 -7.56 39.73
C TYR A 268 -5.11 -8.83 40.52
N VAL A 269 -6.06 -9.17 41.38
CA VAL A 269 -6.03 -10.41 42.16
C VAL A 269 -6.22 -11.59 41.21
N ALA A 270 -5.27 -12.52 41.20
CA ALA A 270 -5.30 -13.69 40.33
C ALA A 270 -6.37 -14.68 40.80
N THR A 271 -7.13 -15.21 39.85
CA THR A 271 -8.15 -16.23 40.10
C THR A 271 -7.51 -17.62 40.09
N PRO A 272 -7.83 -18.50 41.05
CA PRO A 272 -7.31 -19.87 41.06
C PRO A 272 -7.91 -20.69 39.91
N GLU A 273 -7.06 -21.40 39.16
CA GLU A 273 -7.45 -22.42 38.18
C GLU A 273 -7.35 -23.84 38.77
N SER A 274 -6.38 -24.06 39.66
CA SER A 274 -6.21 -25.31 40.42
C SER A 274 -5.58 -25.02 41.79
N GLY A 275 -5.20 -26.05 42.54
CA GLY A 275 -4.64 -25.88 43.90
C GLY A 275 -3.35 -25.04 43.96
N THR A 276 -2.59 -24.95 42.87
CA THR A 276 -1.33 -24.19 42.78
C THR A 276 -1.23 -23.28 41.55
N ALA A 277 -2.22 -23.31 40.66
CA ALA A 277 -2.22 -22.52 39.42
C ALA A 277 -3.22 -21.38 39.52
N TYR A 278 -2.80 -20.19 39.13
CA TYR A 278 -3.56 -18.94 39.20
C TYR A 278 -3.41 -18.16 37.90
N THR A 279 -4.45 -17.41 37.53
CA THR A 279 -4.46 -16.57 36.34
C THR A 279 -4.96 -15.19 36.66
N ALA A 280 -4.27 -14.17 36.17
CA ALA A 280 -4.75 -12.80 36.16
C ALA A 280 -4.91 -12.33 34.71
N SER A 281 -5.87 -11.43 34.49
CA SER A 281 -6.07 -10.83 33.17
C SER A 281 -6.51 -9.38 33.29
N PHE A 282 -6.03 -8.56 32.36
CA PHE A 282 -6.37 -7.14 32.27
C PHE A 282 -6.26 -6.68 30.81
N SER A 283 -6.86 -5.53 30.48
CA SER A 283 -6.79 -4.98 29.13
C SER A 283 -5.42 -4.37 28.85
N ALA A 284 -4.86 -4.65 27.67
CA ALA A 284 -3.70 -3.92 27.17
C ALA A 284 -4.06 -2.43 27.03
N PRO A 285 -3.18 -1.51 27.46
CA PRO A 285 -3.46 -0.08 27.40
C PRO A 285 -3.45 0.43 25.96
N ASP A 286 -4.17 1.54 25.73
CA ASP A 286 -4.01 2.33 24.50
C ASP A 286 -2.81 3.25 24.64
N ILE A 287 -2.04 3.40 23.55
CA ILE A 287 -0.83 4.23 23.52
C ILE A 287 -0.95 5.39 22.53
N SER A 288 -0.28 6.49 22.85
CA SER A 288 -0.17 7.62 21.93
C SER A 288 1.02 7.51 20.99
N ASP A 289 2.11 6.90 21.46
CA ASP A 289 3.34 6.69 20.71
C ASP A 289 3.23 5.48 19.78
N LEU A 290 4.33 5.18 19.08
CA LEU A 290 4.42 4.05 18.17
C LEU A 290 4.30 2.71 18.91
N TRP A 291 5.09 2.60 19.96
CA TRP A 291 5.08 1.50 20.89
C TRP A 291 5.51 2.02 22.26
N GLN A 292 5.14 1.29 23.30
CA GLN A 292 5.56 1.56 24.67
C GLN A 292 5.64 0.24 25.42
N ASP A 293 6.68 0.06 26.23
CA ASP A 293 6.78 -1.05 27.16
C ASP A 293 6.12 -0.71 28.50
N TYR A 294 5.62 -1.75 29.16
CA TYR A 294 5.02 -1.64 30.48
C TYR A 294 5.50 -2.77 31.40
N PRO A 295 5.94 -2.42 32.62
CA PRO A 295 6.29 -3.43 33.61
C PRO A 295 5.03 -4.09 34.16
N VAL A 296 5.12 -5.40 34.38
CA VAL A 296 4.09 -6.25 35.00
C VAL A 296 4.71 -6.90 36.24
N GLY A 297 4.31 -6.41 37.42
CA GLY A 297 4.74 -6.97 38.70
C GLY A 297 3.90 -8.18 39.07
N VAL A 298 4.50 -9.16 39.75
CA VAL A 298 3.78 -10.32 40.31
C VAL A 298 4.26 -10.54 41.73
N ALA A 299 3.32 -10.58 42.68
CA ALA A 299 3.59 -10.73 44.09
C ALA A 299 2.57 -11.65 44.78
N ILE A 300 3.00 -12.32 45.84
CA ILE A 300 2.12 -12.93 46.84
C ILE A 300 1.93 -11.90 47.95
N MET A 301 0.69 -11.52 48.17
CA MET A 301 0.27 -10.56 49.19
C MET A 301 -0.43 -11.29 50.32
N ASN A 302 -0.29 -10.77 51.55
CA ASN A 302 -1.17 -11.07 52.67
C ASN A 302 -1.75 -9.74 53.13
N ASP A 303 -3.07 -9.58 52.96
CA ASP A 303 -3.74 -8.28 52.97
C ASP A 303 -3.00 -7.26 52.07
N ASN A 304 -2.40 -6.23 52.68
CA ASN A 304 -1.68 -5.15 51.98
C ASN A 304 -0.16 -5.27 52.08
N LYS A 305 0.36 -6.44 52.50
CA LYS A 305 1.80 -6.66 52.68
C LYS A 305 2.31 -7.65 51.65
N VAL A 306 3.37 -7.27 50.94
CA VAL A 306 4.13 -8.17 50.06
C VAL A 306 4.80 -9.23 50.92
N VAL A 307 4.37 -10.49 50.78
CA VAL A 307 5.01 -11.65 51.41
C VAL A 307 6.21 -12.08 50.57
N GLU A 308 6.01 -12.14 49.25
CA GLU A 308 7.03 -12.50 48.27
C GLU A 308 6.70 -11.85 46.94
N GLN A 309 7.71 -11.53 46.13
CA GLN A 309 7.51 -10.96 44.79
C GLN A 309 8.56 -11.51 43.84
N LEU A 310 8.26 -11.48 42.54
CA LEU A 310 9.27 -11.81 41.54
C LEU A 310 10.51 -10.90 41.69
N PRO A 311 11.72 -11.43 41.45
CA PRO A 311 12.96 -10.64 41.56
C PRO A 311 13.02 -9.41 40.66
N ALA A 312 12.32 -9.44 39.53
CA ALA A 312 12.14 -8.32 38.62
C ALA A 312 10.72 -8.35 38.04
N ALA A 313 10.21 -7.18 37.64
CA ALA A 313 8.97 -7.11 36.90
C ALA A 313 9.15 -7.75 35.51
N LEU A 314 8.12 -8.45 35.04
CA LEU A 314 8.03 -8.85 33.65
C LEU A 314 7.76 -7.62 32.79
N SER A 315 7.92 -7.74 31.48
CA SER A 315 7.61 -6.65 30.54
C SER A 315 6.62 -7.13 29.49
N ILE A 316 5.76 -6.23 29.06
CA ILE A 316 5.01 -6.33 27.81
C ILE A 316 5.33 -5.11 26.95
N ALA A 317 5.22 -5.25 25.63
CA ALA A 317 5.20 -4.11 24.72
C ALA A 317 3.82 -3.95 24.10
N VAL A 318 3.33 -2.71 24.02
CA VAL A 318 2.17 -2.37 23.21
C VAL A 318 2.66 -1.60 22.01
N ARG A 319 2.17 -1.92 20.82
CA ARG A 319 2.54 -1.27 19.55
C ARG A 319 1.30 -0.86 18.75
N ARG A 320 1.48 0.04 17.78
CA ARG A 320 0.44 0.38 16.80
C ARG A 320 0.30 -0.68 15.71
N SER A 321 -0.86 -0.71 15.06
CA SER A 321 -1.17 -1.69 14.00
C SER A 321 -0.15 -1.75 12.85
N THR A 322 0.59 -0.65 12.64
CA THR A 322 1.54 -0.40 11.57
C THR A 322 3.02 -0.56 11.94
N HIS A 323 3.34 -0.95 13.18
CA HIS A 323 4.72 -1.24 13.57
C HIS A 323 5.31 -2.38 12.70
N PRO A 324 6.58 -2.31 12.23
CA PRO A 324 7.16 -3.35 11.37
C PRO A 324 7.33 -4.70 12.07
N ILE A 325 7.53 -4.72 13.39
CA ILE A 325 7.55 -5.96 14.18
C ILE A 325 6.16 -6.17 14.79
N LYS A 326 5.55 -7.31 14.46
CA LYS A 326 4.21 -7.69 14.91
C LYS A 326 4.24 -8.29 16.31
N SER A 327 5.20 -9.17 16.58
CA SER A 327 5.39 -9.78 17.90
C SER A 327 6.84 -10.16 18.17
N ILE A 328 7.21 -10.13 19.44
CA ILE A 328 8.40 -10.76 20.00
C ILE A 328 7.88 -11.74 21.06
N GLN A 329 8.31 -12.98 20.99
CA GLN A 329 8.03 -14.01 21.99
C GLN A 329 9.36 -14.54 22.52
N VAL A 330 9.53 -14.47 23.82
CA VAL A 330 10.64 -15.05 24.58
C VAL A 330 10.10 -16.20 25.39
N GLU A 331 10.70 -17.39 25.29
CA GLU A 331 10.24 -18.56 26.02
C GLU A 331 11.43 -19.46 26.43
N PRO A 332 11.58 -19.82 27.72
CA PRO A 332 10.82 -19.34 28.88
C PRO A 332 11.31 -17.97 29.37
N ILE A 333 10.39 -17.10 29.81
CA ILE A 333 10.73 -15.81 30.46
C ILE A 333 11.13 -15.97 31.94
N VAL A 334 10.65 -17.01 32.62
CA VAL A 334 11.04 -17.33 33.99
C VAL A 334 11.88 -18.60 34.00
N GLN A 335 13.06 -18.50 34.60
CA GLN A 335 14.04 -19.58 34.68
C GLN A 335 14.08 -20.11 36.12
N PRO A 336 13.64 -21.35 36.37
CA PRO A 336 13.85 -22.01 37.66
C PRO A 336 15.33 -22.08 38.05
N ALA A 337 15.61 -22.17 39.34
CA ALA A 337 16.97 -22.32 39.84
C ALA A 337 17.66 -23.55 39.22
N GLY A 338 18.85 -23.35 38.64
CA GLY A 338 19.61 -24.42 37.99
C GLY A 338 19.22 -24.73 36.54
N SER A 339 18.39 -23.90 35.91
CA SER A 339 18.03 -24.06 34.50
C SER A 339 19.23 -24.01 33.57
N SER A 340 19.32 -25.00 32.68
CA SER A 340 20.38 -25.12 31.67
C SER A 340 19.85 -25.03 30.23
N GLN A 341 18.54 -24.86 30.06
CA GLN A 341 17.92 -24.81 28.73
C GLN A 341 18.14 -23.43 28.10
N PRO A 342 18.57 -23.37 26.83
CA PRO A 342 18.59 -22.12 26.09
C PRO A 342 17.21 -21.48 26.02
N ILE A 343 17.20 -20.15 25.92
CA ILE A 343 15.98 -19.35 25.88
C ILE A 343 15.71 -18.98 24.42
N GLN A 344 14.55 -19.38 23.90
CA GLN A 344 14.19 -19.06 22.53
C GLN A 344 13.65 -17.63 22.45
N VAL A 345 14.10 -16.90 21.43
CA VAL A 345 13.50 -15.63 21.02
C VAL A 345 12.95 -15.82 19.60
N SER A 346 11.65 -15.63 19.45
CA SER A 346 10.93 -15.70 18.18
C SER A 346 10.35 -14.33 17.87
N VAL A 347 10.53 -13.87 16.63
CA VAL A 347 10.05 -12.57 16.17
C VAL A 347 9.20 -12.80 14.92
N GLU A 348 8.03 -12.16 14.89
CA GLU A 348 7.16 -12.11 13.72
C GLU A 348 7.16 -10.69 13.15
N ILE A 349 7.43 -10.57 11.86
CA ILE A 349 7.38 -9.33 11.09
C ILE A 349 5.94 -9.06 10.66
N ASN A 350 5.54 -7.80 10.76
CA ASN A 350 4.23 -7.35 10.36
C ASN A 350 4.15 -7.28 8.84
N ASP A 351 3.11 -7.90 8.29
CA ASP A 351 2.78 -7.83 6.88
C ASP A 351 1.57 -6.94 6.67
N PHE A 352 1.60 -6.12 5.62
CA PHE A 352 0.50 -5.25 5.28
C PHE A 352 -0.44 -5.97 4.32
N GLU A 353 -1.64 -6.27 4.80
CA GLU A 353 -2.67 -6.99 4.05
C GLU A 353 -3.66 -6.01 3.42
N ILE A 354 -3.93 -6.20 2.13
CA ILE A 354 -4.95 -5.43 1.42
C ILE A 354 -6.32 -5.71 2.06
N GLY A 355 -7.10 -4.65 2.26
CA GLY A 355 -8.45 -4.76 2.82
C GLY A 355 -8.51 -5.01 4.32
N LYS A 356 -7.38 -5.09 5.03
CA LYS A 356 -7.34 -5.10 6.50
C LYS A 356 -7.39 -3.69 7.06
N LEU A 357 -8.05 -3.52 8.21
CA LEU A 357 -8.16 -2.22 8.87
C LEU A 357 -6.87 -1.91 9.65
N TYR A 358 -6.33 -0.73 9.40
CA TYR A 358 -5.17 -0.19 10.09
C TYR A 358 -5.54 1.15 10.73
N GLU A 359 -4.91 1.41 11.87
CA GLU A 359 -4.93 2.69 12.55
C GLU A 359 -3.56 3.37 12.38
N LEU A 360 -3.60 4.51 11.73
CA LEU A 360 -2.45 5.32 11.37
C LEU A 360 -2.43 6.58 12.24
N LYS A 361 -1.24 6.97 12.68
CA LYS A 361 -1.02 8.28 13.29
C LYS A 361 0.07 8.98 12.51
N VAL A 362 -0.23 10.20 12.09
CA VAL A 362 0.79 11.09 11.53
C VAL A 362 1.55 11.68 12.70
N VAL A 363 2.87 11.53 12.72
CA VAL A 363 3.76 12.20 13.67
C VAL A 363 4.84 12.93 12.88
N GLY A 364 5.30 14.06 13.39
CA GLY A 364 6.46 14.75 12.80
C GLY A 364 7.68 14.65 13.71
N GLY A 365 8.85 14.97 13.17
CA GLY A 365 10.13 14.83 13.84
C GLY A 365 10.63 13.38 14.00
N GLY A 366 11.56 13.18 14.95
CA GLY A 366 12.39 11.97 15.10
C GLY A 366 11.73 10.73 15.73
N ALA A 367 10.40 10.68 15.87
CA ALA A 367 9.68 9.52 16.37
C ALA A 367 9.29 8.60 15.20
N GLU A 368 10.23 7.77 14.77
CA GLU A 368 10.45 7.56 13.33
C GLU A 368 10.07 6.21 12.72
N THR A 369 9.58 5.22 13.45
CA THR A 369 9.21 3.96 12.78
C THR A 369 7.74 3.62 12.97
N GLY A 370 7.16 2.86 12.06
CA GLY A 370 5.78 2.35 12.09
C GLY A 370 4.64 3.36 12.28
N ASN A 371 4.89 4.67 12.24
CA ASN A 371 3.89 5.71 12.03
C ASN A 371 4.12 6.34 10.65
N PHE A 372 3.10 7.00 10.12
CA PHE A 372 3.27 7.78 8.91
C PHE A 372 4.10 9.01 9.23
N MET A 373 5.35 8.99 8.80
CA MET A 373 6.30 10.06 9.02
C MET A 373 5.88 11.21 8.11
N ALA A 374 5.66 12.38 8.70
CA ALA A 374 5.46 13.56 7.87
C ALA A 374 6.72 13.79 7.01
N LEU A 375 6.55 13.94 5.70
CA LEU A 375 7.62 14.16 4.73
C LEU A 375 7.67 15.64 4.35
N ASP A 376 8.88 16.17 4.22
CA ASP A 376 9.13 17.49 3.67
C ASP A 376 9.51 17.36 2.19
N PHE A 377 8.55 17.51 1.27
CA PHE A 377 8.81 17.35 -0.16
C PHE A 377 9.69 18.45 -0.76
N HIS A 378 9.94 19.57 -0.08
CA HIS A 378 10.94 20.55 -0.52
C HIS A 378 12.36 19.95 -0.48
N THR A 379 12.56 18.94 0.36
CA THR A 379 13.83 18.19 0.47
C THR A 379 13.92 17.01 -0.50
N LEU A 380 12.93 16.78 -1.37
CA LEU A 380 12.97 15.66 -2.31
C LEU A 380 14.20 15.78 -3.24
N ARG A 381 14.93 14.68 -3.42
CA ARG A 381 16.09 14.58 -4.31
C ARG A 381 16.07 13.28 -5.11
N HIS A 382 16.27 13.38 -6.43
CA HIS A 382 16.40 12.23 -7.33
C HIS A 382 17.79 11.60 -7.25
N THR A 383 17.88 10.29 -7.49
CA THR A 383 19.18 9.61 -7.60
C THR A 383 20.05 10.27 -8.67
N PRO A 384 21.35 10.53 -8.40
CA PRO A 384 22.19 10.02 -7.30
C PRO A 384 22.34 10.95 -6.08
N TYR A 385 21.58 12.05 -5.98
CA TYR A 385 21.75 13.07 -4.94
C TYR A 385 21.05 12.66 -3.64
N TRP A 386 21.67 11.79 -2.85
CA TRP A 386 21.04 11.26 -1.63
C TRP A 386 21.66 11.77 -0.32
N ARG A 387 22.79 12.51 -0.36
CA ARG A 387 23.66 12.70 0.81
C ARG A 387 23.41 13.97 1.61
N HIS A 388 23.08 15.09 0.98
CA HIS A 388 23.04 16.37 1.70
C HIS A 388 21.78 17.16 1.39
N PRO A 389 21.00 17.62 2.39
CA PRO A 389 19.88 18.52 2.15
C PRO A 389 20.33 19.88 1.55
N GLN A 390 21.64 20.17 1.59
CA GLN A 390 22.27 21.31 0.93
C GLN A 390 22.62 21.06 -0.55
N ASP A 391 22.46 19.83 -1.06
CA ASP A 391 22.57 19.56 -2.49
C ASP A 391 21.48 20.36 -3.23
N PRO A 392 21.76 20.83 -4.47
CA PRO A 392 20.81 21.64 -5.24
C PRO A 392 19.42 21.02 -5.25
N GLU A 393 18.42 21.84 -4.98
CA GLU A 393 17.03 21.43 -5.08
C GLU A 393 16.72 20.98 -6.51
N GLU A 394 16.11 19.82 -6.64
CA GLU A 394 15.59 19.34 -7.93
C GLU A 394 14.45 20.24 -8.41
N TYR A 395 13.64 20.68 -7.46
CA TYR A 395 12.47 21.53 -7.66
C TYR A 395 12.70 22.88 -6.97
N PRO A 396 13.64 23.72 -7.45
CA PRO A 396 14.09 24.94 -6.78
C PRO A 396 13.00 26.02 -6.67
N ASP A 397 11.93 25.89 -7.47
CA ASP A 397 10.78 26.80 -7.45
C ASP A 397 9.63 26.28 -6.55
N MET A 398 9.79 25.14 -5.86
CA MET A 398 8.77 24.66 -4.93
C MET A 398 8.66 25.67 -3.76
N PRO A 399 7.46 26.20 -3.46
CA PRO A 399 7.32 27.21 -2.41
C PRO A 399 7.83 26.69 -1.06
N ASN A 400 8.62 27.47 -0.33
CA ASN A 400 9.03 27.07 1.02
C ASN A 400 7.99 27.53 2.05
N ALA A 401 7.10 26.64 2.50
CA ALA A 401 6.20 26.93 3.63
C ALA A 401 5.53 25.67 4.23
N THR A 402 5.36 25.68 5.54
CA THR A 402 4.52 24.74 6.33
C THR A 402 3.07 24.62 5.81
N GLY A 403 2.59 25.59 5.02
CA GLY A 403 1.27 25.54 4.37
C GLY A 403 1.15 24.45 3.31
N LEU A 404 2.20 24.21 2.52
CA LEU A 404 2.17 23.22 1.43
C LEU A 404 1.93 21.80 1.91
N TYR A 405 2.40 21.46 3.11
CA TYR A 405 2.18 20.15 3.71
C TYR A 405 0.68 19.83 3.78
N TYR A 406 -0.12 20.78 4.28
CA TYR A 406 -1.56 20.62 4.39
C TYR A 406 -2.24 20.72 3.02
N ASP A 407 -1.77 21.59 2.12
CA ASP A 407 -2.31 21.69 0.76
C ASP A 407 -2.14 20.37 -0.03
N PHE A 408 -1.05 19.64 0.18
CA PHE A 408 -0.87 18.30 -0.39
C PHE A 408 -1.81 17.25 0.21
N ILE A 409 -2.14 17.36 1.51
CA ILE A 409 -3.15 16.51 2.16
C ILE A 409 -4.54 16.86 1.63
N GLU A 410 -4.88 18.14 1.49
CA GLU A 410 -6.15 18.61 0.93
C GLU A 410 -6.29 18.23 -0.56
N GLY A 411 -5.17 18.13 -1.27
CA GLY A 411 -5.15 18.05 -2.73
C GLY A 411 -5.38 19.41 -3.40
N THR A 412 -5.14 20.52 -2.71
CA THR A 412 -5.35 21.89 -3.22
C THR A 412 -4.06 22.56 -3.68
N ALA A 413 -2.91 21.91 -3.53
CA ALA A 413 -1.61 22.45 -3.91
C ALA A 413 -1.56 22.84 -5.40
N ASP A 414 -1.19 24.09 -5.69
CA ASP A 414 -1.01 24.63 -7.05
C ASP A 414 0.29 24.14 -7.73
N TYR A 415 1.13 23.41 -6.99
CA TYR A 415 2.41 22.89 -7.45
C TYR A 415 2.38 21.36 -7.58
N ASP A 416 3.02 20.82 -8.60
CA ASP A 416 3.15 19.38 -8.79
C ASP A 416 4.56 18.92 -9.11
N PHE A 417 4.89 17.73 -8.64
CA PHE A 417 6.17 17.07 -8.84
C PHE A 417 5.97 15.57 -8.96
N MET A 418 7.00 14.86 -9.40
CA MET A 418 6.99 13.41 -9.43
C MET A 418 7.98 12.88 -8.41
N ALA A 419 7.50 12.12 -7.43
CA ALA A 419 8.35 11.34 -6.53
C ALA A 419 8.63 10.00 -7.18
N HIS A 420 9.89 9.59 -7.29
CA HIS A 420 10.31 8.33 -7.89
C HIS A 420 10.78 7.31 -6.83
N ILE A 421 10.73 6.03 -7.20
CA ILE A 421 11.43 5.00 -6.45
C ILE A 421 12.94 5.28 -6.53
N GLY A 422 13.60 5.27 -5.38
CA GLY A 422 15.01 5.57 -5.20
C GLY A 422 15.29 6.99 -4.73
N ASP A 423 14.30 7.87 -4.76
CA ASP A 423 14.43 9.24 -4.26
C ASP A 423 14.70 9.28 -2.77
N THR A 424 15.39 10.33 -2.35
CA THR A 424 15.57 10.64 -0.92
C THR A 424 14.71 11.84 -0.56
N VAL A 425 14.04 11.76 0.59
CA VAL A 425 13.20 12.81 1.17
C VAL A 425 13.40 12.82 2.68
N TRP A 426 13.40 14.00 3.30
CA TRP A 426 13.58 14.14 4.74
C TRP A 426 12.24 14.26 5.45
N THR A 427 12.23 13.90 6.73
CA THR A 427 11.06 14.12 7.58
C THR A 427 10.81 15.60 7.82
N GLN A 428 9.53 15.98 7.83
CA GLN A 428 9.06 17.29 8.23
C GLN A 428 9.24 17.45 9.76
N PRO A 429 9.97 18.47 10.22
CA PRO A 429 10.07 18.78 11.64
C PRO A 429 8.78 19.39 12.18
N GLY A 430 8.52 19.20 13.48
CA GLY A 430 7.36 19.76 14.19
C GLY A 430 6.22 18.75 14.42
N SER A 431 5.20 19.12 15.20
CA SER A 431 4.05 18.24 15.44
C SER A 431 3.04 18.33 14.30
N MET A 432 3.01 17.31 13.44
CA MET A 432 2.05 17.17 12.34
C MET A 432 0.80 16.36 12.73
N SER A 433 0.65 16.07 14.02
CA SER A 433 -0.43 15.25 14.60
C SER A 433 -1.64 16.09 15.10
N GLY A 434 -1.72 17.36 14.68
CA GLY A 434 -2.69 18.32 15.19
C GLY A 434 -4.02 18.38 14.41
N PRO A 435 -4.98 19.21 14.87
CA PRO A 435 -6.27 19.42 14.21
C PRO A 435 -6.17 19.85 12.74
N GLN A 436 -5.06 20.49 12.34
CA GLN A 436 -4.82 20.90 10.96
C GLN A 436 -4.79 19.71 9.99
N THR A 437 -4.23 18.56 10.39
CA THR A 437 -4.21 17.34 9.57
C THR A 437 -5.63 16.78 9.39
N ALA A 438 -6.44 16.83 10.44
CA ALA A 438 -7.85 16.43 10.37
C ALA A 438 -8.65 17.36 9.46
N ASN A 439 -8.48 18.68 9.61
CA ASN A 439 -9.16 19.68 8.77
C ASN A 439 -8.78 19.53 7.28
N ALA A 440 -7.51 19.29 6.99
CA ALA A 440 -7.03 19.08 5.62
C ALA A 440 -7.67 17.83 4.97
N LEU A 441 -7.82 16.76 5.76
CA LEU A 441 -8.53 15.56 5.31
C LEU A 441 -10.03 15.80 5.14
N ASP A 442 -10.66 16.59 6.00
CA ASP A 442 -12.07 16.96 5.85
C ASP A 442 -12.31 17.73 4.55
N VAL A 443 -11.39 18.63 4.16
CA VAL A 443 -11.43 19.31 2.85
C VAL A 443 -11.28 18.31 1.71
N ARG A 444 -10.30 17.40 1.78
CA ARG A 444 -10.04 16.39 0.75
C ARG A 444 -11.24 15.46 0.54
N ILE A 445 -11.73 14.87 1.64
CA ILE A 445 -12.82 13.90 1.65
C ILE A 445 -14.13 14.59 1.27
N GLY A 446 -14.31 15.84 1.71
CA GLY A 446 -15.52 16.61 1.49
C GLY A 446 -16.73 15.90 2.06
N SER A 447 -17.76 15.73 1.23
CA SER A 447 -19.01 15.05 1.61
C SER A 447 -19.06 13.56 1.23
N GLU A 448 -17.95 12.99 0.73
CA GLU A 448 -17.92 11.57 0.33
C GLU A 448 -18.12 10.68 1.57
N PRO A 449 -19.12 9.78 1.60
CA PRO A 449 -19.36 8.93 2.77
C PRO A 449 -18.27 7.87 2.93
N SER A 450 -18.09 7.41 4.17
CA SER A 450 -17.22 6.27 4.46
C SER A 450 -17.98 4.98 4.23
N ASP A 451 -17.80 4.37 3.06
CA ASP A 451 -18.44 3.11 2.68
C ASP A 451 -17.47 2.25 1.87
N TYR A 452 -16.48 1.69 2.57
CA TYR A 452 -15.50 0.79 1.94
C TYR A 452 -16.17 -0.42 1.26
N PRO A 453 -17.12 -1.15 1.89
CA PRO A 453 -17.78 -2.28 1.25
C PRO A 453 -18.54 -1.89 -0.03
N GLY A 454 -19.30 -0.78 -0.01
CA GLY A 454 -20.01 -0.29 -1.18
C GLY A 454 -19.08 0.19 -2.29
N TRP A 455 -17.98 0.86 -1.92
CA TRP A 455 -16.94 1.29 -2.87
C TRP A 455 -16.28 0.10 -3.57
N VAL A 456 -15.94 -0.97 -2.83
CA VAL A 456 -15.42 -2.22 -3.42
C VAL A 456 -16.46 -2.89 -4.30
N ALA A 457 -17.73 -2.96 -3.86
CA ALA A 457 -18.81 -3.55 -4.64
C ALA A 457 -19.09 -2.82 -5.96
N ALA A 458 -18.77 -1.52 -6.03
CA ALA A 458 -18.85 -0.70 -7.24
C ALA A 458 -17.62 -0.82 -8.17
N ASP A 459 -16.76 -1.82 -7.97
CA ASP A 459 -15.46 -1.99 -8.66
C ASP A 459 -14.53 -0.78 -8.49
N LYS A 460 -14.49 -0.22 -7.27
CA LYS A 460 -13.52 0.79 -6.82
C LYS A 460 -13.45 2.03 -7.74
N PRO A 461 -14.55 2.78 -7.93
CA PRO A 461 -14.53 4.00 -8.72
C PRO A 461 -13.57 5.04 -8.13
N ALA A 462 -13.28 6.11 -8.88
CA ALA A 462 -12.47 7.22 -8.38
C ALA A 462 -13.07 7.80 -7.08
N SER A 463 -12.22 8.00 -6.08
CA SER A 463 -12.61 8.42 -4.72
C SER A 463 -11.58 9.40 -4.16
N SER A 464 -12.06 10.45 -3.48
CA SER A 464 -11.18 11.41 -2.81
C SER A 464 -10.56 10.84 -1.52
N ARG A 465 -11.13 9.73 -1.02
CA ARG A 465 -10.65 8.98 0.15
C ARG A 465 -9.44 8.10 -0.16
N VAL A 466 -9.10 7.90 -1.43
CA VAL A 466 -7.88 7.17 -1.83
C VAL A 466 -6.70 8.12 -1.88
N ILE A 467 -5.67 7.78 -1.11
CA ILE A 467 -4.38 8.48 -1.05
C ILE A 467 -3.23 7.57 -1.46
N TYR A 468 -2.15 8.17 -1.93
CA TYR A 468 -0.94 7.47 -2.34
C TYR A 468 0.17 7.82 -1.37
N LEU A 469 0.70 6.78 -0.76
CA LEU A 469 1.63 6.83 0.34
C LEU A 469 3.00 6.36 -0.16
N PRO A 470 4.04 7.20 -0.09
CA PRO A 470 5.41 6.73 -0.25
C PRO A 470 5.70 5.65 0.80
N ILE A 471 6.19 4.50 0.35
CA ILE A 471 6.79 3.50 1.22
C ILE A 471 8.27 3.84 1.30
N THR A 472 8.77 3.98 2.52
CA THR A 472 10.10 4.53 2.79
C THR A 472 10.96 3.61 3.65
N GLU A 473 12.27 3.70 3.48
CA GLU A 473 13.25 3.12 4.40
C GLU A 473 14.21 4.18 4.92
N LYS A 474 14.61 4.08 6.19
CA LYS A 474 15.61 4.99 6.75
C LYS A 474 16.96 4.82 6.08
N VAL A 475 17.63 5.94 5.82
CA VAL A 475 19.01 5.94 5.31
C VAL A 475 20.02 6.16 6.43
N GLN A 476 19.60 6.82 7.51
CA GLN A 476 20.41 7.12 8.69
C GLN A 476 19.53 7.10 9.93
N GLU A 477 20.12 6.86 11.10
CA GLU A 477 19.50 7.11 12.39
C GLU A 477 19.92 8.51 12.87
N THR A 478 19.02 9.49 12.76
CA THR A 478 19.31 10.88 13.14
C THR A 478 18.16 11.46 13.95
N THR A 479 18.43 12.44 14.81
CA THR A 479 17.35 13.15 15.52
C THR A 479 16.92 14.38 14.72
N GLY A 480 15.63 14.48 14.42
CA GLY A 480 15.06 15.68 13.79
C GLY A 480 14.60 15.41 12.35
N GLN A 481 15.40 15.83 11.37
CA GLN A 481 15.15 15.59 9.95
C GLN A 481 15.88 14.33 9.51
N THR A 482 15.15 13.24 9.40
CA THR A 482 15.73 11.93 9.04
C THR A 482 15.57 11.67 7.55
N PRO A 483 16.67 11.31 6.85
CA PRO A 483 16.63 10.96 5.45
C PRO A 483 15.96 9.60 5.24
N LEU A 484 14.96 9.60 4.37
CA LEU A 484 14.18 8.43 3.98
C LEU A 484 14.35 8.20 2.49
N ARG A 485 14.60 6.95 2.11
CA ARG A 485 14.58 6.51 0.71
C ARG A 485 13.20 6.00 0.35
N ILE A 486 12.62 6.51 -0.73
CA ILE A 486 11.37 5.97 -1.29
C ILE A 486 11.70 4.65 -1.98
N VAL A 487 11.09 3.56 -1.53
CA VAL A 487 11.30 2.21 -2.07
C VAL A 487 10.11 1.71 -2.87
N SER A 488 8.91 2.23 -2.59
CA SER A 488 7.67 1.87 -3.30
C SER A 488 6.58 2.90 -2.98
N PHE A 489 5.35 2.67 -3.44
CA PHE A 489 4.17 3.42 -3.05
C PHE A 489 3.00 2.47 -2.78
N ALA A 490 2.14 2.84 -1.84
CA ALA A 490 0.89 2.13 -1.53
C ALA A 490 -0.31 3.03 -1.75
N SER A 491 -1.45 2.43 -2.10
CA SER A 491 -2.75 3.11 -2.07
C SER A 491 -3.48 2.79 -0.78
N PHE A 492 -4.08 3.81 -0.15
CA PHE A 492 -4.80 3.66 1.11
C PHE A 492 -6.13 4.38 1.06
N TYR A 493 -7.20 3.69 1.44
CA TYR A 493 -8.56 4.21 1.53
C TYR A 493 -8.84 4.67 2.96
N ILE A 494 -9.15 5.96 3.12
CA ILE A 494 -9.44 6.57 4.42
C ILE A 494 -10.91 6.34 4.77
N GLU A 495 -11.15 5.66 5.90
CA GLU A 495 -12.50 5.46 6.43
C GLU A 495 -12.90 6.55 7.43
N SER A 496 -12.01 6.91 8.35
CA SER A 496 -12.30 7.93 9.36
C SER A 496 -11.05 8.62 9.86
N VAL A 497 -11.20 9.86 10.32
CA VAL A 497 -10.16 10.63 11.02
C VAL A 497 -10.67 11.08 12.39
N SER A 498 -9.83 10.98 13.41
CA SER A 498 -10.10 11.54 14.73
C SER A 498 -9.54 12.96 14.85
N SER A 499 -10.00 13.72 15.84
CA SER A 499 -9.50 15.07 16.13
C SER A 499 -7.99 15.15 16.41
N ASN A 500 -7.36 14.03 16.77
CA ASN A 500 -5.92 13.93 17.05
C ASN A 500 -5.12 13.36 15.86
N ALA A 501 -5.63 13.55 14.63
CA ALA A 501 -5.03 13.04 13.39
C ALA A 501 -4.79 11.53 13.38
N LEU A 502 -5.67 10.78 14.07
CA LEU A 502 -5.69 9.32 14.03
C LEU A 502 -6.57 8.88 12.88
N ILE A 503 -5.97 8.25 11.87
CA ILE A 503 -6.63 7.91 10.62
C ILE A 503 -6.85 6.40 10.60
N LYS A 504 -8.10 5.97 10.44
CA LYS A 504 -8.43 4.57 10.22
C LYS A 504 -8.75 4.35 8.75
N GLY A 505 -8.24 3.27 8.20
CA GLY A 505 -8.44 2.94 6.80
C GLY A 505 -7.79 1.62 6.41
N ARG A 506 -7.73 1.36 5.11
CA ARG A 506 -7.27 0.09 4.55
C ARG A 506 -6.33 0.30 3.39
N PHE A 507 -5.29 -0.51 3.28
CA PHE A 507 -4.54 -0.61 2.02
C PHE A 507 -5.44 -1.22 0.96
N VAL A 508 -5.34 -0.70 -0.26
CA VAL A 508 -6.19 -1.11 -1.39
C VAL A 508 -5.34 -1.39 -2.61
N ASP A 509 -5.67 -2.47 -3.31
CA ASP A 509 -5.29 -2.61 -4.71
C ASP A 509 -6.18 -1.68 -5.53
N TYR A 510 -5.57 -0.63 -6.07
CA TYR A 510 -6.26 0.44 -6.78
C TYR A 510 -5.44 0.87 -8.00
N VAL A 511 -6.03 0.64 -9.17
CA VAL A 511 -5.55 1.18 -10.45
C VAL A 511 -6.39 2.41 -10.74
N SER A 512 -5.75 3.57 -10.82
CA SER A 512 -6.49 4.79 -11.17
C SER A 512 -7.05 4.65 -12.60
N PRO A 513 -8.32 4.99 -12.83
CA PRO A 513 -8.91 4.95 -14.16
C PRO A 513 -8.12 5.85 -15.13
N ALA A 514 -7.51 5.26 -16.15
CA ALA A 514 -7.06 6.01 -17.30
C ALA A 514 -8.31 6.37 -18.13
N TRP A 515 -8.60 7.68 -18.28
CA TRP A 515 -9.68 8.23 -19.12
C TRP A 515 -11.12 8.09 -18.58
N MET A 516 -11.54 9.06 -17.77
CA MET A 516 -12.89 9.64 -17.88
C MET A 516 -12.70 11.15 -17.97
N VAL A 517 -12.98 11.73 -19.14
CA VAL A 517 -12.98 13.19 -19.33
C VAL A 517 -14.19 13.75 -18.60
N THR A 518 -14.02 14.09 -17.32
CA THR A 518 -14.93 14.95 -16.57
C THR A 518 -14.42 16.39 -16.64
N PRO A 519 -15.29 17.39 -16.87
CA PRO A 519 -14.90 18.81 -16.82
C PRO A 519 -14.60 19.31 -15.40
N THR A 520 -14.82 18.49 -14.37
CA THR A 520 -14.40 18.76 -12.98
C THR A 520 -13.84 17.48 -12.36
N PRO A 521 -12.52 17.23 -12.51
CA PRO A 521 -11.87 16.12 -11.80
C PRO A 521 -11.73 16.46 -10.31
N PRO A 522 -11.93 15.50 -9.39
CA PRO A 522 -11.45 15.67 -8.02
C PRO A 522 -9.92 15.82 -8.08
N ASN A 523 -9.35 16.76 -7.31
CA ASN A 523 -7.93 17.12 -7.38
C ASN A 523 -7.00 15.95 -7.01
N SER A 524 -6.72 15.12 -8.00
CA SER A 524 -6.00 13.88 -7.84
C SER A 524 -5.47 13.51 -9.23
N ARG A 525 -4.22 13.89 -9.51
CA ARG A 525 -3.51 13.55 -10.76
C ARG A 525 -2.95 12.12 -10.71
N PHE A 526 -3.78 11.14 -10.35
CA PHE A 526 -3.42 9.72 -10.49
C PHE A 526 -3.59 9.29 -11.93
N VAL A 527 -2.60 9.61 -12.76
CA VAL A 527 -2.45 9.00 -14.07
C VAL A 527 -1.39 7.91 -13.92
N VAL A 528 -1.82 6.65 -13.96
CA VAL A 528 -0.93 5.60 -14.48
C VAL A 528 -0.64 6.03 -15.90
N VAL A 529 0.62 6.33 -16.22
CA VAL A 529 1.02 6.53 -17.62
C VAL A 529 0.70 5.22 -18.31
N ALA A 530 -0.44 5.20 -19.01
CA ALA A 530 -0.83 4.08 -19.81
C ALA A 530 0.36 3.74 -20.72
N PRO A 531 0.72 2.46 -20.85
CA PRO A 531 1.73 2.04 -21.81
C PRO A 531 1.41 2.70 -23.15
N HIS A 532 2.43 3.29 -23.77
CA HIS A 532 2.31 3.93 -25.09
C HIS A 532 1.65 2.93 -26.06
N LEU A 533 0.38 3.17 -26.39
CA LEU A 533 -0.39 2.35 -27.31
C LEU A 533 0.07 2.71 -28.72
N VAL A 534 1.03 1.96 -29.24
CA VAL A 534 1.44 2.08 -30.64
C VAL A 534 0.52 1.19 -31.46
N ALA A 535 -0.21 1.79 -32.40
CA ALA A 535 -0.82 1.04 -33.48
C ALA A 535 0.29 0.64 -34.46
N ASP A 536 0.97 -0.49 -34.19
CA ASP A 536 1.96 -1.04 -35.12
C ASP A 536 1.23 -1.81 -36.24
N GLY A 537 1.47 -1.41 -37.48
CA GLY A 537 1.30 -2.30 -38.65
C GLY A 537 -0.11 -2.54 -39.19
N VAL A 538 -1.07 -1.63 -39.02
CA VAL A 538 -2.39 -1.74 -39.69
C VAL A 538 -2.52 -0.72 -40.82
N ASP A 539 -1.85 -1.02 -41.94
CA ASP A 539 -2.07 -0.35 -43.22
C ASP A 539 -3.49 -0.66 -43.72
N PHE A 540 -4.14 0.36 -44.29
CA PHE A 540 -5.49 0.31 -44.87
C PHE A 540 -5.60 -0.61 -46.08
#